data_AF-A0A932FGV8-F1
#
_entry.id   AF-A0A932FGV8-F1
#
_cell.length_a   1.000
_cell.length_b   1.000
_cell.length_c   1.000
_cell.angle_alpha   90.00
_cell.angle_beta   90.00
_cell.angle_gamma   90.00
#
_symmetry.space_group_name_H-M   'P 1'
#
loop_
_entity.id
_entity.type
_entity.pdbx_description
1 polymer ?
#
loop_
_entity_poly.entity_id
_entity_poly.type
_entity_poly.pdbx_seq_one_letter_code
_entity_poly.pdbx_strand_id
1 'polypeptide(L)'
;MKRLELLSRILITAAIAGAVGTPLYFWSRTPLIHARIAENGGWTPDVIRANVGEPLRMKLTSDDVVHGFAVGQMDMQSVDVLPGKVTDLTLIFDKTGIYTFYCTRWCGLNHWRMRGTIEVSGSSSGLEPASVPMYVTLGLDIDAPHDAPTIPVQKPSALRGQSFSTQLPITNSTNYYRANSPYQVFDELSNTSLTETQRWDVAAYVWQSNTTAESLVNGQRLYAQNCAACHGENGAGDGVFADDLAAAGESSMQTMAGADNMTMQPPVDFTDPTRMLGASPALLQGKILRGGMGTGMPMWGSIFTEEQIWDLIAYLYSFQFEYQK
;
A
#
# COMPACT_ATOMS: atom_id res chain seq x y z
N MET A 1 -54.46 -38.96 20.46
CA MET A 1 -53.81 -38.86 19.13
C MET A 1 -53.84 -37.45 18.55
N LYS A 2 -55.01 -36.80 18.37
CA LYS A 2 -55.12 -35.46 17.73
C LYS A 2 -54.26 -34.32 18.33
N ARG A 3 -54.00 -34.31 19.65
CA ARG A 3 -53.16 -33.27 20.30
C ARG A 3 -51.66 -33.42 19.99
N LEU A 4 -51.17 -34.66 19.88
CA LEU A 4 -49.76 -34.95 19.56
C LEU A 4 -49.45 -34.63 18.08
N GLU A 5 -50.39 -34.89 17.17
CA GLU A 5 -50.28 -34.47 15.76
C GLU A 5 -50.31 -32.94 15.61
N LEU A 6 -51.18 -32.25 16.36
CA LEU A 6 -51.25 -30.79 16.33
C LEU A 6 -49.94 -30.16 16.83
N LEU A 7 -49.38 -30.66 17.92
CA LEU A 7 -48.09 -30.21 18.45
C LEU A 7 -46.95 -30.45 17.46
N SER A 8 -46.89 -31.63 16.84
CA SER A 8 -45.88 -31.95 15.81
C SER A 8 -45.97 -31.02 14.60
N ARG A 9 -47.19 -30.75 14.10
CA ARG A 9 -47.39 -29.81 12.99
C ARG A 9 -46.99 -28.37 13.34
N ILE A 10 -47.26 -27.92 14.56
CA ILE A 10 -46.83 -26.59 15.03
C ILE A 10 -45.30 -26.52 15.09
N LEU A 11 -44.65 -27.54 15.66
CA LEU A 11 -43.19 -27.59 15.76
C LEU A 11 -42.51 -27.64 14.38
N ILE A 12 -43.03 -28.45 13.46
CA ILE A 12 -42.51 -28.53 12.09
C ILE A 12 -42.70 -27.20 11.35
N THR A 13 -43.90 -26.60 11.43
CA THR A 13 -44.16 -25.31 10.76
C THR A 13 -43.28 -24.20 11.35
N ALA A 14 -43.11 -24.16 12.67
CA ALA A 14 -42.21 -23.22 13.33
C ALA A 14 -40.74 -23.45 12.95
N ALA A 15 -40.31 -24.71 12.84
CA ALA A 15 -38.95 -25.06 12.41
C ALA A 15 -38.71 -24.66 10.95
N ILE A 16 -39.66 -24.88 10.04
CA ILE A 16 -39.57 -24.47 8.63
C ILE A 16 -39.59 -22.94 8.52
N ALA A 17 -40.50 -22.27 9.23
CA ALA A 17 -40.56 -20.81 9.26
C ALA A 17 -39.28 -20.20 9.85
N GLY A 18 -38.67 -20.84 10.85
CA GLY A 18 -37.34 -20.49 11.35
C GLY A 18 -36.27 -20.70 10.29
N ALA A 19 -36.16 -21.92 9.73
CA ALA A 19 -35.11 -22.32 8.80
C ALA A 19 -35.13 -21.58 7.46
N VAL A 20 -36.30 -21.11 7.00
CA VAL A 20 -36.45 -20.34 5.75
C VAL A 20 -36.57 -18.84 6.04
N GLY A 21 -37.31 -18.47 7.08
CA GLY A 21 -37.57 -17.09 7.44
C GLY A 21 -36.32 -16.37 7.98
N THR A 22 -35.46 -17.02 8.77
CA THR A 22 -34.22 -16.36 9.23
C THR A 22 -33.23 -16.10 8.09
N PRO A 23 -32.89 -17.05 7.20
CA PRO A 23 -32.02 -16.76 6.06
C PRO A 23 -32.58 -15.69 5.12
N LEU A 24 -33.89 -15.72 4.82
CA LEU A 24 -34.53 -14.70 3.99
C LEU A 24 -34.53 -13.32 4.67
N TYR A 25 -34.79 -13.28 5.97
CA TYR A 25 -34.73 -12.05 6.75
C TYR A 25 -33.34 -11.42 6.69
N PHE A 26 -32.28 -12.20 6.95
CA PHE A 26 -30.91 -11.70 6.87
C PHE A 26 -30.51 -11.33 5.43
N TRP A 27 -30.87 -12.15 4.43
CA TRP A 27 -30.56 -11.88 3.02
C TRP A 27 -31.21 -10.60 2.50
N SER A 28 -32.44 -10.29 2.93
CA SER A 28 -33.15 -9.06 2.58
C SER A 28 -32.56 -7.79 3.23
N ARG A 29 -31.79 -7.95 4.31
CA ARG A 29 -31.17 -6.83 5.06
C ARG A 29 -29.66 -6.73 4.86
N THR A 30 -29.04 -7.67 4.15
CA THR A 30 -27.63 -7.56 3.75
C THR A 30 -27.47 -6.40 2.77
N PRO A 31 -26.62 -5.38 3.09
CA PRO A 31 -26.42 -4.26 2.18
C PRO A 31 -25.82 -4.73 0.87
N LEU A 32 -26.39 -4.25 -0.25
CA LEU A 32 -25.81 -4.38 -1.58
C LEU A 32 -24.98 -3.14 -1.88
N ILE A 33 -23.69 -3.34 -2.07
CA ILE A 33 -22.72 -2.31 -2.40
C ILE A 33 -22.50 -2.35 -3.90
N HIS A 34 -22.71 -1.20 -4.53
CA HIS A 34 -22.50 -1.00 -5.95
C HIS A 34 -21.11 -0.42 -6.18
N ALA A 35 -20.37 -1.02 -7.12
CA ALA A 35 -19.12 -0.49 -7.65
C ALA A 35 -19.36 0.14 -9.03
N ARG A 36 -18.92 1.38 -9.17
CA ARG A 36 -18.82 2.13 -10.43
C ARG A 36 -17.44 2.75 -10.51
N ILE A 37 -16.92 3.06 -11.69
CA ILE A 37 -15.68 3.85 -11.82
C ILE A 37 -15.78 5.15 -11.02
N ALA A 38 -14.64 5.68 -10.57
CA ALA A 38 -14.61 6.82 -9.66
C ALA A 38 -15.36 8.05 -10.21
N GLU A 39 -15.30 8.26 -11.51
CA GLU A 39 -15.98 9.31 -12.25
C GLU A 39 -17.53 9.18 -12.19
N ASN A 40 -18.03 7.97 -11.96
CA ASN A 40 -19.47 7.64 -11.87
C ASN A 40 -19.93 7.39 -10.42
N GLY A 41 -19.21 7.95 -9.45
CA GLY A 41 -19.59 7.93 -8.03
C GLY A 41 -19.00 6.79 -7.21
N GLY A 42 -18.11 5.97 -7.78
CA GLY A 42 -17.32 5.01 -7.01
C GLY A 42 -18.17 3.93 -6.30
N TRP A 43 -17.77 3.63 -5.06
CA TRP A 43 -18.49 2.70 -4.18
C TRP A 43 -19.75 3.35 -3.60
N THR A 44 -20.86 2.61 -3.54
CA THR A 44 -22.08 3.08 -2.87
C THR A 44 -22.79 1.96 -2.12
N PRO A 45 -22.96 2.06 -0.79
CA PRO A 45 -22.40 3.11 0.07
C PRO A 45 -20.86 3.04 0.11
N ASP A 46 -20.22 4.20 0.29
CA ASP A 46 -18.77 4.36 0.50
C ASP A 46 -18.39 4.28 1.98
N VAL A 47 -19.35 4.41 2.90
CA VAL A 47 -19.18 4.21 4.34
C VAL A 47 -20.06 3.06 4.83
N ILE A 48 -19.43 2.09 5.49
CA ILE A 48 -20.07 0.88 6.01
C ILE A 48 -19.83 0.82 7.52
N ARG A 49 -20.84 0.40 8.29
CA ARG A 49 -20.73 0.26 9.74
C ARG A 49 -20.64 -1.21 10.13
N ALA A 50 -19.78 -1.52 11.09
CA ALA A 50 -19.62 -2.86 11.64
C ALA A 50 -19.33 -2.81 13.14
N ASN A 51 -19.43 -3.97 13.79
CA ASN A 51 -19.05 -4.13 15.19
C ASN A 51 -17.97 -5.20 15.33
N VAL A 52 -17.12 -5.03 16.34
CA VAL A 52 -16.10 -6.01 16.68
C VAL A 52 -16.73 -7.35 17.03
N GLY A 53 -16.16 -8.43 16.49
CA GLY A 53 -16.60 -9.80 16.72
C GLY A 53 -17.90 -10.19 16.01
N GLU A 54 -18.62 -9.24 15.41
CA GLU A 54 -19.83 -9.51 14.64
C GLU A 54 -19.51 -9.70 13.15
N PRO A 55 -20.03 -10.76 12.49
CA PRO A 55 -19.84 -10.93 11.06
C PRO A 55 -20.52 -9.83 10.24
N LEU A 56 -19.72 -9.00 9.57
CA LEU A 56 -20.19 -8.05 8.58
C LEU A 56 -20.45 -8.79 7.26
N ARG A 57 -21.72 -9.11 7.01
CA ARG A 57 -22.18 -9.71 5.74
C ARG A 57 -22.54 -8.60 4.77
N MET A 58 -22.02 -8.68 3.54
CA MET A 58 -22.25 -7.71 2.48
C MET A 58 -22.39 -8.42 1.14
N LYS A 59 -23.05 -7.74 0.21
CA LYS A 59 -23.12 -8.15 -1.19
C LYS A 59 -22.45 -7.09 -2.03
N LEU A 60 -21.65 -7.48 -3.01
CA LEU A 60 -20.97 -6.60 -3.93
C LEU A 60 -21.50 -6.85 -5.35
N THR A 61 -21.72 -5.80 -6.13
CA THR A 61 -21.99 -5.89 -7.57
C THR A 61 -21.33 -4.74 -8.30
N SER A 62 -21.00 -4.92 -9.57
CA SER A 62 -20.58 -3.82 -10.44
C SER A 62 -21.73 -3.40 -11.37
N ASP A 63 -21.83 -2.10 -11.60
CA ASP A 63 -22.76 -1.51 -12.56
C ASP A 63 -22.10 -1.17 -13.92
N ASP A 64 -20.77 -1.33 -14.04
CA ASP A 64 -20.02 -0.98 -15.25
C ASP A 64 -18.94 -2.00 -15.65
N VAL A 65 -17.74 -1.93 -15.07
CA VAL A 65 -16.55 -2.72 -15.42
C VAL A 65 -16.18 -3.71 -14.31
N VAL A 66 -15.17 -4.53 -14.53
CA VAL A 66 -14.65 -5.38 -13.44
C VAL A 66 -13.93 -4.51 -12.41
N HIS A 67 -14.36 -4.64 -11.15
CA HIS A 67 -13.68 -4.08 -10.00
C HIS A 67 -13.05 -5.18 -9.15
N GLY A 68 -12.22 -4.78 -8.21
CA GLY A 68 -11.74 -5.63 -7.13
C GLY A 68 -12.18 -5.05 -5.79
N PHE A 69 -12.15 -5.85 -4.72
CA PHE A 69 -12.42 -5.39 -3.37
C PHE A 69 -11.42 -6.04 -2.41
N ALA A 70 -10.73 -5.22 -1.65
CA ALA A 70 -9.94 -5.64 -0.50
C ALA A 70 -10.03 -4.59 0.61
N VAL A 71 -9.76 -5.00 1.84
CA VAL A 71 -9.69 -4.12 3.01
C VAL A 71 -8.23 -3.98 3.41
N GLY A 72 -7.77 -2.74 3.56
CA GLY A 72 -6.45 -2.37 4.00
C GLY A 72 -6.13 -2.90 5.39
N GLN A 73 -4.87 -3.29 5.60
CA GLN A 73 -4.34 -3.84 6.85
C GLN A 73 -5.08 -5.10 7.35
N MET A 74 -5.84 -5.76 6.49
CA MET A 74 -6.46 -7.06 6.76
C MET A 74 -5.80 -8.14 5.91
N ASP A 75 -5.59 -9.31 6.51
CA ASP A 75 -5.20 -10.50 5.77
C ASP A 75 -6.42 -11.07 5.05
N MET A 76 -6.63 -10.63 3.81
CA MET A 76 -7.67 -11.14 2.95
C MET A 76 -7.21 -11.22 1.51
N GLN A 77 -7.72 -12.21 0.79
CA GLN A 77 -7.58 -12.24 -0.67
C GLN A 77 -8.51 -11.19 -1.28
N SER A 78 -8.00 -10.46 -2.28
CA SER A 78 -8.82 -9.58 -3.08
C SER A 78 -9.94 -10.35 -3.78
N VAL A 79 -11.14 -9.77 -3.81
CA VAL A 79 -12.31 -10.37 -4.44
C VAL A 79 -12.68 -9.61 -5.70
N ASP A 80 -12.92 -10.32 -6.80
CA ASP A 80 -13.40 -9.69 -8.04
C ASP A 80 -14.91 -9.38 -7.95
N VAL A 81 -15.28 -8.16 -8.34
CA VAL A 81 -16.65 -7.66 -8.37
C VAL A 81 -17.04 -7.46 -9.84
N LEU A 82 -17.84 -8.40 -10.35
CA LEU A 82 -18.17 -8.50 -11.77
C LEU A 82 -19.47 -7.76 -12.13
N PRO A 83 -19.56 -7.17 -13.34
CA PRO A 83 -20.78 -6.51 -13.80
C PRO A 83 -22.00 -7.44 -13.78
N GLY A 84 -23.09 -6.98 -13.17
CA GLY A 84 -24.37 -7.70 -13.11
C GLY A 84 -24.37 -9.00 -12.30
N LYS A 85 -23.28 -9.32 -11.58
CA LYS A 85 -23.19 -10.47 -10.68
C LYS A 85 -23.07 -10.01 -9.25
N VAL A 86 -23.84 -10.65 -8.38
CA VAL A 86 -23.75 -10.45 -6.94
C VAL A 86 -22.71 -11.40 -6.34
N THR A 87 -21.72 -10.84 -5.66
CA THR A 87 -20.71 -11.55 -4.89
C THR A 87 -20.99 -11.36 -3.40
N ASP A 88 -21.23 -12.44 -2.66
CA ASP A 88 -21.38 -12.39 -1.20
C ASP A 88 -19.99 -12.33 -0.53
N LEU A 89 -19.83 -11.43 0.45
CA LEU A 89 -18.61 -11.27 1.24
C LEU A 89 -18.97 -11.23 2.73
N THR A 90 -18.18 -11.90 3.56
CA THR A 90 -18.29 -11.81 5.02
C THR A 90 -16.94 -11.46 5.60
N LEU A 91 -16.91 -10.38 6.39
CA LEU A 91 -15.72 -9.91 7.11
C LEU A 91 -15.96 -10.00 8.62
N ILE A 92 -14.89 -10.19 9.38
CA ILE A 92 -14.92 -10.16 10.84
C ILE A 92 -13.77 -9.26 11.28
N PHE A 93 -14.06 -8.33 12.18
CA PHE A 93 -13.10 -7.38 12.73
C PHE A 93 -12.86 -7.68 14.20
N ASP A 94 -11.59 -7.69 14.60
CA ASP A 94 -11.13 -7.93 15.98
C ASP A 94 -10.87 -6.62 16.75
N LYS A 95 -10.60 -5.52 16.03
CA LYS A 95 -10.29 -4.20 16.61
C LYS A 95 -11.29 -3.14 16.15
N THR A 96 -11.52 -2.16 17.02
CA THR A 96 -12.29 -0.96 16.64
C THR A 96 -11.43 -0.03 15.78
N GLY A 97 -12.04 0.76 14.91
CA GLY A 97 -11.31 1.71 14.06
C GLY A 97 -11.94 1.95 12.70
N ILE A 98 -11.20 2.64 11.84
CA ILE A 98 -11.60 2.93 10.46
C ILE A 98 -10.69 2.13 9.53
N TYR A 99 -11.29 1.16 8.84
CA TYR A 99 -10.59 0.36 7.84
C TYR A 99 -10.89 0.93 6.46
N THR A 100 -9.86 1.12 5.62
CA THR A 100 -10.07 1.55 4.23
C THR A 100 -10.26 0.33 3.36
N PHE A 101 -11.38 0.23 2.64
CA PHE A 101 -11.48 -0.71 1.53
C PHE A 101 -11.16 -0.01 0.22
N TYR A 102 -10.63 -0.75 -0.74
CA TYR A 102 -10.13 -0.20 -1.99
C TYR A 102 -10.32 -1.17 -3.15
N CYS A 103 -10.34 -0.61 -4.35
CA CYS A 103 -10.36 -1.41 -5.57
C CYS A 103 -8.98 -1.98 -5.87
N THR A 104 -8.92 -3.26 -6.20
CA THR A 104 -7.67 -3.99 -6.55
C THR A 104 -7.59 -4.34 -8.03
N ARG A 105 -8.55 -3.89 -8.84
CA ARG A 105 -8.58 -4.08 -10.29
C ARG A 105 -8.60 -2.74 -10.97
N TRP A 106 -7.68 -2.53 -11.90
CA TRP A 106 -7.67 -1.32 -12.70
C TRP A 106 -8.99 -1.15 -13.46
N CYS A 107 -9.84 -0.25 -12.97
CA CYS A 107 -11.20 -0.04 -13.46
C CYS A 107 -11.35 1.24 -14.28
N GLY A 108 -10.32 2.09 -14.34
CA GLY A 108 -10.34 3.37 -15.03
C GLY A 108 -9.18 4.28 -14.61
N LEU A 109 -9.07 5.46 -15.23
CA LEU A 109 -7.97 6.41 -14.98
C LEU A 109 -7.86 6.82 -13.51
N ASN A 110 -8.99 7.09 -12.86
CA ASN A 110 -9.03 7.43 -11.43
C ASN A 110 -9.19 6.19 -10.52
N HIS A 111 -8.74 5.01 -10.95
CA HIS A 111 -8.84 3.76 -10.17
C HIS A 111 -8.38 3.90 -8.72
N TRP A 112 -7.29 4.63 -8.48
CA TRP A 112 -6.74 4.86 -7.14
C TRP A 112 -7.70 5.60 -6.17
N ARG A 113 -8.70 6.32 -6.69
CA ARG A 113 -9.76 6.99 -5.92
C ARG A 113 -10.88 6.06 -5.48
N MET A 114 -10.92 4.82 -5.98
CA MET A 114 -11.95 3.82 -5.66
C MET A 114 -11.77 3.25 -4.25
N ARG A 115 -12.05 4.07 -3.25
CA ARG A 115 -11.87 3.74 -1.83
C ARG A 115 -13.13 4.09 -1.04
N GLY A 116 -13.30 3.43 0.09
CA GLY A 116 -14.32 3.74 1.09
C GLY A 116 -13.88 3.27 2.47
N THR A 117 -14.75 3.42 3.46
CA THR A 117 -14.43 3.10 4.85
C THR A 117 -15.40 2.11 5.48
N ILE A 118 -14.85 1.24 6.34
CA ILE A 118 -15.61 0.44 7.29
C ILE A 118 -15.32 1.01 8.69
N GLU A 119 -16.33 1.63 9.29
CA GLU A 119 -16.31 2.14 10.65
C GLU A 119 -16.69 1.01 11.61
N VAL A 120 -15.70 0.52 12.37
CA VAL A 120 -15.87 -0.58 13.31
C VAL A 120 -15.94 -0.05 14.74
N SER A 121 -17.10 -0.25 15.39
CA SER A 121 -17.33 0.13 16.80
C SER A 121 -17.37 -1.07 17.74
N GLY A 122 -17.19 -0.86 19.05
CA GLY A 122 -17.24 -1.92 20.05
C GLY A 122 -16.39 -1.63 21.29
N SER A 123 -16.25 -2.63 22.16
CA SER A 123 -15.51 -2.54 23.43
C SER A 123 -14.09 -3.12 23.38
N SER A 124 -13.54 -3.43 22.20
CA SER A 124 -12.14 -3.87 22.07
C SER A 124 -11.20 -2.67 21.93
N SER A 125 -9.90 -2.92 22.13
CA SER A 125 -8.88 -1.93 21.82
C SER A 125 -8.99 -1.49 20.36
N GLY A 126 -8.78 -0.20 20.13
CA GLY A 126 -8.71 0.33 18.77
C GLY A 126 -7.57 -0.28 17.97
N LEU A 127 -7.54 0.02 16.68
CA LEU A 127 -6.29 0.02 15.93
C LEU A 127 -5.24 0.74 16.79
N GLU A 128 -4.15 0.05 17.10
CA GLU A 128 -3.07 0.64 17.89
C GLU A 128 -2.71 1.99 17.25
N PRO A 129 -2.62 3.08 18.03
CA PRO A 129 -2.24 4.36 17.46
C PRO A 129 -0.92 4.16 16.74
N ALA A 130 -0.90 4.45 15.44
CA ALA A 130 0.29 4.33 14.64
C ALA A 130 1.43 5.05 15.38
N SER A 131 2.54 4.34 15.62
CA SER A 131 3.75 4.97 16.11
C SER A 131 4.06 6.16 15.20
N VAL A 132 4.57 7.25 15.78
CA VAL A 132 4.89 8.44 14.99
C VAL A 132 5.84 8.01 13.86
N PRO A 133 5.45 8.15 12.58
CA PRO A 133 6.26 7.64 11.49
C PRO A 133 7.66 8.24 11.52
N MET A 134 8.65 7.47 11.08
CA MET A 134 10.05 7.85 11.26
C MET A 134 10.39 9.15 10.54
N TYR A 135 9.82 9.39 9.36
CA TYR A 135 10.00 10.65 8.62
C TYR A 135 9.54 11.88 9.41
N VAL A 136 8.49 11.74 10.24
CA VAL A 136 8.00 12.84 11.10
C VAL A 136 8.96 13.06 12.25
N THR A 137 9.39 11.98 12.91
CA THR A 137 10.35 12.06 14.02
C THR A 137 11.68 12.67 13.60
N LEU A 138 12.11 12.41 12.37
CA LEU A 138 13.32 12.97 11.76
C LEU A 138 13.12 14.37 11.16
N GLY A 139 11.89 14.90 11.12
CA GLY A 139 11.60 16.20 10.53
C GLY A 139 11.87 16.26 9.02
N LEU A 140 11.73 15.15 8.30
CA LEU A 140 11.98 15.09 6.86
C LEU A 140 10.85 15.78 6.10
N ASP A 141 11.21 16.77 5.29
CA ASP A 141 10.32 17.29 4.25
C ASP A 141 10.27 16.29 3.10
N ILE A 142 9.23 15.47 3.06
CA ILE A 142 9.11 14.42 2.06
C ILE A 142 8.90 14.98 0.64
N ASP A 143 8.51 16.24 0.47
CA ASP A 143 8.21 16.83 -0.84
C ASP A 143 9.35 17.69 -1.41
N ALA A 144 10.39 17.96 -0.61
CA ALA A 144 11.64 18.54 -1.09
C ALA A 144 12.49 17.54 -1.90
N PRO A 145 13.41 18.01 -2.77
CA PRO A 145 14.41 17.15 -3.40
C PRO A 145 15.39 16.58 -2.37
N HIS A 146 15.71 15.29 -2.49
CA HIS A 146 16.72 14.58 -1.69
C HIS A 146 17.68 13.85 -2.61
N ASP A 147 18.34 14.60 -3.49
CA ASP A 147 19.18 14.05 -4.55
C ASP A 147 20.59 13.73 -4.02
N ALA A 148 21.16 12.61 -4.45
CA ALA A 148 22.55 12.27 -4.18
C ALA A 148 23.48 13.19 -5.02
N PRO A 149 24.37 13.97 -4.38
CA PRO A 149 25.34 14.81 -5.09
C PRO A 149 26.34 14.02 -5.95
N THR A 150 26.63 12.79 -5.55
CA THR A 150 27.52 11.86 -6.24
C THR A 150 26.78 10.56 -6.46
N ILE A 151 26.93 9.95 -7.63
CA ILE A 151 26.33 8.67 -8.00
C ILE A 151 27.41 7.66 -8.39
N PRO A 152 27.18 6.35 -8.19
CA PRO A 152 28.16 5.33 -8.55
C PRO A 152 28.25 5.16 -10.08
N VAL A 153 29.46 4.91 -10.58
CA VAL A 153 29.71 4.62 -12.01
C VAL A 153 29.20 3.25 -12.45
N GLN A 154 28.94 2.35 -11.50
CA GLN A 154 28.43 0.99 -11.74
C GLN A 154 27.51 0.58 -10.60
N LYS A 155 26.61 -0.37 -10.84
CA LYS A 155 25.70 -0.89 -9.81
C LYS A 155 26.49 -1.41 -8.59
N PRO A 156 26.30 -0.85 -7.38
CA PRO A 156 27.07 -1.27 -6.21
C PRO A 156 26.70 -2.69 -5.74
N SER A 157 27.69 -3.43 -5.23
CA SER A 157 27.56 -4.84 -4.84
C SER A 157 27.75 -5.04 -3.34
N ALA A 158 26.74 -5.60 -2.69
CA ALA A 158 26.79 -5.93 -1.27
C ALA A 158 27.87 -6.99 -0.96
N LEU A 159 28.09 -7.94 -1.87
CA LEU A 159 29.13 -8.97 -1.71
C LEU A 159 30.53 -8.37 -1.68
N ARG A 160 30.82 -7.40 -2.56
CA ARG A 160 32.10 -6.67 -2.52
C ARG A 160 32.21 -5.83 -1.24
N GLY A 161 31.12 -5.15 -0.85
CA GLY A 161 31.06 -4.31 0.34
C GLY A 161 31.32 -5.06 1.64
N GLN A 162 30.84 -6.30 1.74
CA GLN A 162 31.04 -7.16 2.91
C GLN A 162 32.53 -7.34 3.26
N SER A 163 33.41 -7.35 2.25
CA SER A 163 34.86 -7.50 2.47
C SER A 163 35.49 -6.31 3.18
N PHE A 164 34.83 -5.15 3.17
CA PHE A 164 35.34 -3.90 3.74
C PHE A 164 34.61 -3.51 5.04
N SER A 165 33.44 -4.08 5.35
CA SER A 165 32.57 -3.61 6.43
C SER A 165 33.06 -3.95 7.84
N THR A 166 33.86 -5.00 8.02
CA THR A 166 34.37 -5.43 9.34
C THR A 166 35.41 -4.47 9.94
N GLN A 167 35.89 -3.49 9.18
CA GLN A 167 36.96 -2.57 9.56
C GLN A 167 36.49 -1.11 9.69
N LEU A 168 35.19 -0.83 9.53
CA LEU A 168 34.68 0.53 9.38
C LEU A 168 33.79 0.96 10.55
N PRO A 169 33.79 2.26 10.91
CA PRO A 169 33.00 2.80 12.01
C PRO A 169 31.51 2.98 11.64
N ILE A 170 30.90 2.01 10.96
CA ILE A 170 29.50 2.11 10.53
C ILE A 170 28.62 1.45 11.58
N THR A 171 27.60 2.18 12.05
CA THR A 171 26.60 1.62 12.95
C THR A 171 25.66 0.73 12.14
N ASN A 172 25.89 -0.59 12.13
CA ASN A 172 24.98 -1.53 11.50
C ASN A 172 23.77 -1.81 12.41
N SER A 173 22.82 -0.87 12.43
CA SER A 173 21.53 -1.01 13.12
C SER A 173 20.38 -0.63 12.19
N THR A 174 19.23 -1.25 12.40
CA THR A 174 18.01 -0.97 11.62
C THR A 174 17.58 0.50 11.70
N ASN A 175 17.76 1.14 12.86
CA ASN A 175 17.44 2.57 13.01
C ASN A 175 18.39 3.45 12.19
N TYR A 176 19.69 3.15 12.20
CA TYR A 176 20.65 3.89 11.38
C TYR A 176 20.37 3.70 9.89
N TYR A 177 20.13 2.46 9.44
CA TYR A 177 19.73 2.15 8.06
C TYR A 177 18.49 2.94 7.64
N ARG A 178 17.44 2.96 8.47
CA ARG A 178 16.19 3.65 8.13
C ARG A 178 16.33 5.18 8.11
N ALA A 179 17.18 5.74 8.96
CA ALA A 179 17.35 7.18 9.09
C ALA A 179 18.20 7.81 7.97
N ASN A 180 19.17 7.06 7.43
CA ASN A 180 20.17 7.58 6.51
C ASN A 180 19.96 7.08 5.08
N SER A 181 20.31 7.91 4.09
CA SER A 181 20.36 7.53 2.68
C SER A 181 21.65 6.79 2.33
N PRO A 182 21.69 6.04 1.22
CA PRO A 182 22.93 5.43 0.75
C PRO A 182 24.06 6.44 0.55
N TYR A 183 23.74 7.64 0.06
CA TYR A 183 24.71 8.71 -0.11
C TYR A 183 25.31 9.17 1.22
N GLN A 184 24.51 9.28 2.29
CA GLN A 184 25.03 9.62 3.62
C GLN A 184 26.03 8.57 4.12
N VAL A 185 25.74 7.27 3.91
CA VAL A 185 26.70 6.20 4.24
C VAL A 185 27.98 6.30 3.39
N PHE A 186 27.85 6.59 2.10
CA PHE A 186 28.99 6.82 1.21
C PHE A 186 29.85 8.01 1.67
N ASP A 187 29.22 9.11 2.08
CA ASP A 187 29.87 10.35 2.50
C ASP A 187 30.57 10.21 3.86
N GLU A 188 29.97 9.50 4.81
CA GLU A 188 30.59 9.16 6.11
C GLU A 188 31.92 8.40 5.95
N LEU A 189 32.08 7.65 4.85
CA LEU A 189 33.29 6.90 4.54
C LEU A 189 34.37 7.73 3.82
N SER A 190 34.15 9.02 3.56
CA SER A 190 35.07 9.92 2.83
C SER A 190 36.47 10.01 3.45
N ASN A 191 36.59 9.88 4.77
CA ASN A 191 37.88 9.96 5.48
C ASN A 191 38.60 8.60 5.59
N THR A 192 38.09 7.55 4.95
CA THR A 192 38.69 6.22 4.95
C THR A 192 39.66 6.05 3.78
N SER A 193 40.41 4.95 3.76
CA SER A 193 41.29 4.59 2.63
C SER A 193 40.55 3.97 1.44
N LEU A 194 39.22 3.87 1.50
CA LEU A 194 38.41 3.24 0.47
C LEU A 194 38.28 4.11 -0.78
N THR A 195 38.28 3.48 -1.95
CA THR A 195 37.91 4.14 -3.21
C THR A 195 36.41 4.46 -3.24
N GLU A 196 35.98 5.35 -4.13
CA GLU A 196 34.55 5.67 -4.27
C GLU A 196 33.69 4.43 -4.55
N THR A 197 34.14 3.55 -5.44
CA THR A 197 33.45 2.28 -5.73
C THR A 197 33.33 1.40 -4.49
N GLN A 198 34.39 1.31 -3.67
CA GLN A 198 34.36 0.54 -2.43
C GLN A 198 33.41 1.15 -1.39
N ARG A 199 33.34 2.48 -1.28
CA ARG A 199 32.39 3.16 -0.39
C ARG A 199 30.95 2.87 -0.78
N TRP A 200 30.65 2.88 -2.08
CA TRP A 200 29.32 2.50 -2.59
C TRP A 200 29.00 1.03 -2.37
N ASP A 201 29.97 0.14 -2.56
CA ASP A 201 29.80 -1.29 -2.27
C ASP A 201 29.48 -1.51 -0.77
N VAL A 202 30.13 -0.76 0.13
CA VAL A 202 29.83 -0.79 1.56
C VAL A 202 28.41 -0.27 1.86
N ALA A 203 27.95 0.80 1.20
CA ALA A 203 26.56 1.24 1.32
C ALA A 203 25.58 0.14 0.89
N ALA A 204 25.84 -0.56 -0.23
CA ALA A 204 25.03 -1.71 -0.65
C ALA A 204 25.02 -2.85 0.38
N TYR A 205 26.14 -3.09 1.06
CA TYR A 205 26.23 -4.08 2.13
C TYR A 205 25.35 -3.69 3.34
N VAL A 206 25.34 -2.42 3.76
CA VAL A 206 24.47 -1.95 4.85
C VAL A 206 22.99 -2.17 4.52
N TRP A 207 22.60 -1.91 3.27
CA TRP A 207 21.23 -2.17 2.79
C TRP A 207 20.90 -3.66 2.78
N GLN A 208 21.81 -4.47 2.27
CA GLN A 208 21.65 -5.93 2.23
C GLN A 208 21.55 -6.52 3.63
N SER A 209 22.35 -6.06 4.60
CA SER A 209 22.31 -6.60 5.96
C SER A 209 21.03 -6.28 6.73
N ASN A 210 20.26 -5.30 6.25
CA ASN A 210 18.95 -4.92 6.79
C ASN A 210 17.77 -5.42 5.95
N THR A 211 18.04 -6.27 4.95
CA THR A 211 17.04 -6.79 4.01
C THR A 211 17.05 -8.32 4.00
N THR A 212 15.90 -8.95 4.24
CA THR A 212 15.77 -10.41 4.16
C THR A 212 15.31 -10.84 2.76
N ALA A 213 15.56 -12.10 2.39
CA ALA A 213 15.05 -12.64 1.13
C ALA A 213 13.51 -12.67 1.09
N GLU A 214 12.87 -12.93 2.23
CA GLU A 214 11.41 -12.87 2.37
C GLU A 214 10.88 -11.46 2.13
N SER A 215 11.53 -10.45 2.70
CA SER A 215 11.20 -9.04 2.51
C SER A 215 11.26 -8.63 1.04
N LEU A 216 12.27 -9.08 0.30
CA LEU A 216 12.37 -8.85 -1.15
C LEU A 216 11.23 -9.49 -1.94
N VAL A 217 10.87 -10.74 -1.62
CA VAL A 217 9.77 -11.45 -2.31
C VAL A 217 8.43 -10.79 -2.01
N ASN A 218 8.18 -10.41 -0.75
CA ASN A 218 6.98 -9.71 -0.34
C ASN A 218 6.88 -8.34 -1.00
N GLY A 219 7.96 -7.56 -0.95
CA GLY A 219 8.06 -6.24 -1.58
C GLY A 219 7.84 -6.30 -3.08
N GLN A 220 8.46 -7.26 -3.77
CA GLN A 220 8.26 -7.46 -5.21
C GLN A 220 6.79 -7.75 -5.56
N ARG A 221 6.15 -8.63 -4.80
CA ARG A 221 4.73 -8.97 -5.01
C ARG A 221 3.84 -7.73 -4.79
N LEU A 222 4.05 -7.00 -3.70
CA LEU A 222 3.30 -5.77 -3.41
C LEU A 222 3.52 -4.72 -4.52
N TYR A 223 4.76 -4.55 -4.97
CA TYR A 223 5.13 -3.62 -6.03
C TYR A 223 4.45 -3.95 -7.35
N ALA A 224 4.53 -5.21 -7.79
CA ALA A 224 3.90 -5.65 -9.04
C ALA A 224 2.38 -5.43 -9.02
N GLN A 225 1.74 -5.63 -7.86
CA GLN A 225 0.29 -5.50 -7.70
C GLN A 225 -0.18 -4.05 -7.62
N ASN A 226 0.62 -3.13 -7.07
CA ASN A 226 0.13 -1.82 -6.62
C ASN A 226 0.93 -0.61 -7.15
N CYS A 227 2.16 -0.82 -7.63
CA CYS A 227 3.09 0.26 -7.96
C CYS A 227 3.51 0.26 -9.43
N ALA A 228 3.71 -0.92 -10.02
CA ALA A 228 4.24 -1.08 -11.38
C ALA A 228 3.38 -0.42 -12.48
N ALA A 229 2.07 -0.31 -12.27
CA ALA A 229 1.17 0.32 -13.23
C ALA A 229 1.53 1.80 -13.52
N CYS A 230 2.11 2.50 -12.53
CA CYS A 230 2.59 3.87 -12.69
C CYS A 230 4.12 3.95 -12.77
N HIS A 231 4.83 3.15 -11.98
CA HIS A 231 6.30 3.23 -11.89
C HIS A 231 7.05 2.29 -12.86
N GLY A 232 6.33 1.50 -13.68
CA GLY A 232 6.91 0.52 -14.60
C GLY A 232 7.25 -0.80 -13.91
N GLU A 233 7.21 -1.93 -14.64
CA GLU A 233 7.62 -3.23 -14.06
C GLU A 233 9.11 -3.27 -13.68
N ASN A 234 9.92 -2.51 -14.41
CA ASN A 234 11.36 -2.37 -14.16
C ASN A 234 11.71 -1.16 -13.28
N GLY A 235 10.72 -0.43 -12.76
CA GLY A 235 10.94 0.74 -11.93
C GLY A 235 11.36 2.01 -12.66
N ALA A 236 11.29 2.08 -13.99
CA ALA A 236 11.81 3.21 -14.76
C ALA A 236 10.87 4.44 -14.81
N GLY A 237 9.78 4.45 -14.04
CA GLY A 237 8.79 5.53 -14.07
C GLY A 237 7.93 5.54 -15.34
N ASP A 238 8.02 4.48 -16.15
CA ASP A 238 7.41 4.32 -17.48
C ASP A 238 6.20 3.38 -17.46
N GLY A 239 5.50 3.33 -16.32
CA GLY A 239 4.29 2.53 -16.21
C GLY A 239 3.25 2.92 -17.25
N VAL A 240 2.37 1.98 -17.60
CA VAL A 240 1.33 2.19 -18.62
C VAL A 240 0.41 3.40 -18.36
N PHE A 241 0.37 3.91 -17.12
CA PHE A 241 -0.39 5.10 -16.74
C PHE A 241 0.47 6.32 -16.37
N ALA A 242 1.79 6.26 -16.57
CA ALA A 242 2.69 7.38 -16.28
C ALA A 242 2.31 8.63 -17.10
N ASP A 243 2.05 8.45 -18.39
CA ASP A 243 1.69 9.54 -19.32
C ASP A 243 0.27 10.07 -19.06
N ASP A 244 -0.67 9.17 -18.78
CA ASP A 244 -2.06 9.54 -18.48
C ASP A 244 -2.18 10.40 -17.21
N LEU A 245 -1.31 10.17 -16.22
CA LEU A 245 -1.21 11.00 -15.01
C LEU A 245 -0.68 12.40 -15.31
N ALA A 246 0.31 12.52 -16.21
CA ALA A 246 0.81 13.82 -16.64
C ALA A 246 -0.30 14.62 -17.33
N ALA A 247 -1.07 13.98 -18.22
CA ALA A 247 -2.19 14.62 -18.93
C ALA A 247 -3.41 14.93 -18.01
N ALA A 248 -3.74 14.05 -17.06
CA ALA A 248 -4.83 14.27 -16.09
C ALA A 248 -4.52 15.36 -15.05
N GLY A 249 -3.24 15.51 -14.71
CA GLY A 249 -2.72 16.61 -13.89
C GLY A 249 -3.00 17.98 -14.47
N GLU A 250 -2.65 18.14 -15.75
CA GLU A 250 -2.84 19.38 -16.48
C GLU A 250 -4.32 19.79 -16.54
N SER A 251 -5.25 18.85 -16.64
CA SER A 251 -6.68 19.13 -16.76
C SER A 251 -7.43 19.34 -15.44
N SER A 252 -7.02 18.67 -14.35
CA SER A 252 -7.68 18.80 -13.03
C SER A 252 -7.27 20.06 -12.25
N MET A 253 -6.07 20.59 -12.52
CA MET A 253 -5.53 21.77 -11.83
C MET A 253 -6.00 23.11 -12.40
N GLN A 254 -6.46 23.15 -13.66
CA GLN A 254 -6.90 24.38 -14.34
C GLN A 254 -8.06 25.13 -13.67
N THR A 255 -8.76 24.53 -12.71
CA THR A 255 -9.91 25.13 -12.02
C THR A 255 -9.62 25.61 -10.60
N MET A 256 -8.41 25.35 -10.08
CA MET A 256 -8.00 25.71 -8.72
C MET A 256 -7.20 27.02 -8.73
N ALA A 257 -7.70 28.05 -8.06
CA ALA A 257 -6.98 29.33 -7.93
C ALA A 257 -5.62 29.10 -7.24
N GLY A 258 -4.52 29.43 -7.94
CA GLY A 258 -3.15 29.21 -7.46
C GLY A 258 -2.48 27.93 -7.97
N ALA A 259 -3.17 27.11 -8.77
CA ALA A 259 -2.60 25.90 -9.37
C ALA A 259 -1.70 26.17 -10.58
N ASP A 260 -1.64 27.41 -11.06
CA ASP A 260 -0.81 27.86 -12.19
C ASP A 260 0.70 27.59 -11.97
N ASN A 261 1.13 27.38 -10.71
CA ASN A 261 2.50 27.07 -10.32
C ASN A 261 2.71 25.61 -9.86
N MET A 262 1.69 24.74 -9.94
CA MET A 262 1.81 23.33 -9.58
C MET A 262 2.02 22.48 -10.83
N THR A 263 3.28 22.15 -11.12
CA THR A 263 3.61 21.17 -12.16
C THR A 263 3.45 19.76 -11.58
N MET A 264 2.53 18.96 -12.13
CA MET A 264 2.46 17.53 -11.82
C MET A 264 3.83 16.90 -12.04
N GLN A 265 4.32 16.18 -11.03
CA GLN A 265 5.52 15.39 -11.19
C GLN A 265 5.16 14.00 -11.75
N PRO A 266 5.91 13.49 -12.75
CA PRO A 266 5.73 12.12 -13.20
C PRO A 266 6.07 11.12 -12.09
N PRO A 267 5.64 9.85 -12.21
CA PRO A 267 6.11 8.79 -11.34
C PRO A 267 7.65 8.75 -11.28
N VAL A 268 8.20 8.56 -10.08
CA VAL A 268 9.65 8.49 -9.89
C VAL A 268 10.22 7.27 -10.62
N ASP A 269 11.34 7.49 -11.32
CA ASP A 269 12.24 6.46 -11.84
C ASP A 269 13.12 5.93 -10.70
N PHE A 270 12.82 4.72 -10.23
CA PHE A 270 13.58 4.01 -9.19
C PHE A 270 14.91 3.45 -9.70
N THR A 271 15.18 3.51 -11.01
CA THR A 271 16.47 3.15 -11.60
C THR A 271 17.44 4.33 -11.64
N ASP A 272 16.97 5.58 -11.50
CA ASP A 272 17.81 6.78 -11.37
C ASP A 272 18.53 6.79 -10.00
N PRO A 273 19.87 6.60 -9.97
CA PRO A 273 20.63 6.61 -8.73
C PRO A 273 20.63 7.97 -8.04
N THR A 274 20.42 9.06 -8.78
CA THR A 274 20.40 10.42 -8.22
C THR A 274 19.28 10.55 -7.19
N ARG A 275 18.08 10.06 -7.53
CA ARG A 275 16.91 10.10 -6.64
C ARG A 275 17.00 9.04 -5.55
N MET A 276 17.27 7.79 -5.94
CA MET A 276 17.17 6.68 -5.00
C MET A 276 18.30 6.62 -4.00
N LEU A 277 19.53 7.03 -4.35
CA LEU A 277 20.66 6.99 -3.42
C LEU A 277 20.70 8.20 -2.48
N GLY A 278 19.97 9.28 -2.78
CA GLY A 278 19.81 10.41 -1.87
C GLY A 278 18.61 10.27 -0.94
N ALA A 279 17.64 9.42 -1.29
CA ALA A 279 16.52 9.08 -0.42
C ALA A 279 16.94 8.17 0.75
N SER A 280 16.47 8.46 1.96
CA SER A 280 16.55 7.51 3.09
C SER A 280 15.34 6.57 3.08
N PRO A 281 15.41 5.37 3.69
CA PRO A 281 14.24 4.51 3.84
C PRO A 281 13.09 5.21 4.58
N ALA A 282 13.38 6.06 5.57
CA ALA A 282 12.36 6.88 6.24
C ALA A 282 11.70 7.89 5.28
N LEU A 283 12.45 8.51 4.37
CA LEU A 283 11.87 9.38 3.33
C LEU A 283 10.87 8.61 2.45
N LEU A 284 11.28 7.43 1.96
CA LEU A 284 10.42 6.57 1.14
C LEU A 284 9.20 6.07 1.93
N GLN A 285 9.35 5.76 3.21
CA GLN A 285 8.25 5.44 4.11
C GLN A 285 7.23 6.58 4.15
N GLY A 286 7.69 7.83 4.32
CA GLY A 286 6.81 8.99 4.31
C GLY A 286 6.05 9.17 2.99
N LYS A 287 6.75 9.01 1.86
CA LYS A 287 6.13 9.06 0.52
C LYS A 287 5.07 7.96 0.32
N ILE A 288 5.32 6.73 0.75
CA ILE A 288 4.35 5.64 0.63
C ILE A 288 3.15 5.88 1.57
N LEU A 289 3.39 6.30 2.81
CA LEU A 289 2.34 6.54 3.80
C LEU A 289 1.37 7.65 3.35
N ARG A 290 1.91 8.78 2.88
CA ARG A 290 1.12 9.99 2.60
C ARG A 290 0.78 10.18 1.11
N GLY A 291 1.54 9.61 0.20
CA GLY A 291 1.61 10.09 -1.19
C GLY A 291 2.51 11.33 -1.30
N GLY A 292 2.73 11.82 -2.53
CA GLY A 292 3.50 13.03 -2.79
C GLY A 292 2.59 14.24 -3.05
N MET A 293 2.90 15.39 -2.45
CA MET A 293 2.20 16.63 -2.83
C MET A 293 2.58 17.05 -4.25
N GLY A 294 1.60 17.50 -5.04
CA GLY A 294 1.82 17.84 -6.45
C GLY A 294 2.12 16.63 -7.34
N THR A 295 1.83 15.42 -6.86
CA THR A 295 1.88 14.19 -7.65
C THR A 295 0.51 13.51 -7.65
N GLY A 296 0.27 12.60 -8.60
CA GLY A 296 -0.90 11.73 -8.58
C GLY A 296 -0.74 10.48 -7.72
N MET A 297 0.33 10.39 -6.91
CA MET A 297 0.62 9.22 -6.09
C MET A 297 -0.37 9.14 -4.92
N PRO A 298 -1.19 8.08 -4.83
CA PRO A 298 -2.14 7.93 -3.74
C PRO A 298 -1.44 7.59 -2.43
N MET A 299 -2.12 7.87 -1.31
CA MET A 299 -1.66 7.44 0.01
C MET A 299 -1.84 5.92 0.20
N TRP A 300 -0.86 5.24 0.81
CA TRP A 300 -0.93 3.80 1.08
C TRP A 300 -0.92 3.43 2.56
N GLY A 301 -0.77 4.41 3.46
CA GLY A 301 -0.69 4.15 4.90
C GLY A 301 -1.94 3.54 5.54
N SER A 302 -3.12 3.70 4.92
CA SER A 302 -4.35 3.02 5.36
C SER A 302 -4.58 1.66 4.69
N ILE A 303 -3.71 1.29 3.74
CA ILE A 303 -3.81 0.06 2.94
C ILE A 303 -2.80 -0.97 3.41
N PHE A 304 -1.54 -0.57 3.54
CA PHE A 304 -0.45 -1.45 3.93
C PHE A 304 -0.15 -1.38 5.43
N THR A 305 0.28 -2.51 5.99
CA THR A 305 0.88 -2.54 7.32
C THR A 305 2.28 -1.92 7.28
N GLU A 306 2.82 -1.55 8.44
CA GLU A 306 4.16 -1.01 8.52
C GLU A 306 5.22 -1.99 7.97
N GLU A 307 5.08 -3.28 8.26
CA GLU A 307 5.94 -4.34 7.73
C GLU A 307 5.91 -4.40 6.20
N GLN A 308 4.72 -4.37 5.60
CA GLN A 308 4.56 -4.36 4.14
C GLN A 308 5.21 -3.12 3.48
N ILE A 309 5.16 -1.96 4.15
CA ILE A 309 5.84 -0.75 3.67
C ILE A 309 7.36 -0.93 3.73
N TRP A 310 7.89 -1.52 4.80
CA TRP A 310 9.33 -1.80 4.89
C TRP A 310 9.78 -2.84 3.85
N ASP A 311 8.97 -3.86 3.56
CA ASP A 311 9.21 -4.82 2.48
C ASP A 311 9.24 -4.17 1.10
N LEU A 312 8.27 -3.29 0.83
CA LEU A 312 8.26 -2.48 -0.39
C LEU A 312 9.55 -1.66 -0.52
N ILE A 313 9.96 -0.95 0.53
CA ILE A 313 11.17 -0.12 0.53
C ILE A 313 12.42 -0.98 0.29
N ALA A 314 12.53 -2.13 0.94
CA ALA A 314 13.63 -3.05 0.73
C ALA A 314 13.73 -3.50 -0.74
N TYR A 315 12.58 -3.80 -1.36
CA TYR A 315 12.51 -4.13 -2.79
C TYR A 315 12.86 -2.94 -3.69
N LEU A 316 12.42 -1.71 -3.39
CA LEU A 316 12.77 -0.53 -4.19
C LEU A 316 14.28 -0.32 -4.32
N TYR A 317 15.05 -0.56 -3.25
CA TYR A 317 16.51 -0.47 -3.32
C TYR A 317 17.17 -1.61 -4.12
N SER A 318 16.46 -2.69 -4.46
CA SER A 318 16.99 -3.73 -5.35
C SER A 318 17.21 -3.24 -6.78
N PHE A 319 16.52 -2.17 -7.20
CA PHE A 319 16.83 -1.49 -8.47
C PHE A 319 18.23 -0.88 -8.45
N GLN A 320 18.71 -0.42 -7.29
CA GLN A 320 20.00 0.25 -7.11
C GLN A 320 21.16 -0.69 -6.71
N PHE A 321 20.89 -1.77 -5.98
CA PHE A 321 21.95 -2.63 -5.43
C PHE A 321 21.93 -4.06 -5.96
N GLU A 322 23.12 -4.65 -6.12
CA GLU A 322 23.28 -6.09 -6.28
C GLU A 322 23.43 -6.75 -4.91
N TYR A 323 22.37 -7.39 -4.41
CA TYR A 323 22.41 -8.05 -3.10
C TYR A 323 23.13 -9.40 -3.11
N GLN A 324 22.98 -10.22 -4.17
CA GLN A 324 23.77 -11.44 -4.40
C GLN A 324 23.92 -11.72 -5.91
N LYS A 325 25.09 -12.24 -6.30
CA LYS A 325 25.34 -12.98 -7.55
C LYS A 325 25.83 -14.37 -7.17
#